data_AF-A0A2G2WT28-F1
#
_entry.id   AF-A0A2G2WT28-F1
#
_cell.length_a   1.000
_cell.length_b   1.000
_cell.length_c   1.000
_cell.angle_alpha   90.00
_cell.angle_beta   90.00
_cell.angle_gamma   90.00
#
_symmetry.space_group_name_H-M   'P 1'
#
loop_
_entity.id
_entity.type
_entity.pdbx_description
1 polymer ?
#
loop_
_entity_poly.entity_id
_entity_poly.type
_entity_poly.pdbx_seq_one_letter_code
_entity_poly.pdbx_strand_id
1 'polypeptide(L)'
;MIEDISEKNLEIRTEVFLKDTVFPNISNSISVLHHCETLLPVSEEVNIVSQLTNAIANNACKEQLTSGLSKLEYNFPSKPVQYVDSETPSD
;
A
#
# COMPACT_ATOMS: atom_id res chain seq x y z
N MET A 1 7.03 -16.74 30.17
CA MET A 1 5.94 -17.02 29.20
C MET A 1 4.59 -16.77 29.90
N ILE A 2 4.30 -15.51 30.22
CA ILE A 2 3.02 -15.00 30.77
C ILE A 2 2.79 -13.56 30.24
N GLU A 3 3.87 -12.89 29.84
CA GLU A 3 3.85 -11.54 29.24
C GLU A 3 3.05 -11.43 27.93
N ASP A 4 2.77 -12.55 27.27
CA ASP A 4 1.94 -12.59 26.06
C ASP A 4 0.44 -12.37 26.34
N ILE A 5 -0.01 -12.43 27.60
CA ILE A 5 -1.42 -12.33 28.01
C ILE A 5 -1.66 -11.04 28.83
N SER A 6 -0.89 -9.98 28.54
CA SER A 6 -1.10 -8.64 29.11
C SER A 6 -1.97 -7.80 28.16
N GLU A 7 -2.91 -7.02 28.71
CA GLU A 7 -3.80 -6.11 27.96
C GLU A 7 -3.02 -5.12 27.07
N LYS A 8 -1.81 -4.74 27.49
CA LYS A 8 -0.87 -3.92 26.69
C LYS A 8 -0.46 -4.60 25.37
N ASN A 9 -0.49 -5.91 25.31
CA ASN A 9 -0.21 -6.66 24.09
C ASN A 9 -1.35 -6.52 23.08
N LEU A 10 -2.61 -6.44 23.53
CA LEU A 10 -3.74 -6.32 22.62
C LEU A 10 -3.71 -4.96 21.90
N GLU A 11 -3.49 -3.88 22.64
CA GLU A 11 -3.35 -2.53 22.07
C GLU A 11 -2.23 -2.49 21.02
N ILE A 12 -1.03 -2.95 21.38
CA ILE A 12 0.13 -2.98 20.47
C ILE A 12 -0.15 -3.86 19.24
N ARG A 13 -0.73 -5.05 19.43
CA ARG A 13 -1.07 -5.96 18.33
C ARG A 13 -2.10 -5.34 17.39
N THR A 14 -3.09 -4.64 17.94
CA THR A 14 -4.08 -3.90 17.14
C THR A 14 -3.42 -2.78 16.35
N GLU A 15 -2.55 -1.99 16.96
CA GLU A 15 -1.83 -0.92 16.27
C GLU A 15 -0.95 -1.47 15.14
N VAL A 16 -0.18 -2.53 15.40
CA VAL A 16 0.65 -3.21 14.39
C VAL A 16 -0.21 -3.76 13.27
N PHE A 17 -1.32 -4.44 13.58
CA PHE A 17 -2.23 -4.97 12.58
C PHE A 17 -2.82 -3.86 11.69
N LEU A 18 -3.27 -2.77 12.30
CA LEU A 18 -3.78 -1.61 11.57
C LEU A 18 -2.71 -1.04 10.63
N LYS A 19 -1.48 -0.87 11.13
CA LYS A 19 -0.38 -0.27 10.37
C LYS A 19 0.13 -1.15 9.24
N ASP A 20 0.27 -2.44 9.47
CA ASP A 20 0.94 -3.34 8.52
C ASP A 20 -0.05 -4.02 7.56
N THR A 21 -1.30 -4.21 7.96
CA THR A 21 -2.29 -4.97 7.18
C THR A 21 -3.46 -4.12 6.69
N VAL A 22 -3.99 -3.22 7.52
CA VAL A 22 -5.19 -2.45 7.18
C VAL A 22 -4.83 -1.22 6.35
N PHE A 23 -4.02 -0.31 6.90
CA PHE A 23 -3.68 0.96 6.27
C PHE A 23 -2.99 0.85 4.91
N PRO A 24 -2.18 -0.17 4.59
CA PRO A 24 -1.58 -0.29 3.25
C PRO A 24 -2.54 -0.81 2.18
N ASN A 25 -3.72 -1.33 2.56
CA ASN A 25 -4.66 -1.96 1.65
C ASN A 25 -6.01 -1.22 1.65
N ILE A 26 -6.42 -0.72 0.48
CA ILE A 26 -7.66 0.06 0.32
C ILE A 26 -8.89 -0.76 0.72
N SER A 27 -8.99 -2.02 0.28
CA SER A 27 -10.14 -2.89 0.58
C SER A 27 -10.29 -3.18 2.08
N ASN A 28 -9.17 -3.49 2.74
CA ASN A 28 -9.15 -3.69 4.19
C ASN A 28 -9.54 -2.41 4.93
N SER A 29 -8.97 -1.26 4.52
CA SER A 29 -9.28 0.04 5.11
C SER A 29 -10.78 0.39 4.99
N ILE A 30 -11.40 0.14 3.83
CA ILE A 30 -12.85 0.34 3.62
C ILE A 30 -13.67 -0.61 4.51
N SER A 31 -13.27 -1.88 4.61
CA SER A 31 -13.99 -2.88 5.42
C SER A 31 -13.98 -2.51 6.91
N VAL A 32 -12.84 -2.03 7.42
CA VAL A 32 -12.72 -1.55 8.80
C VAL A 32 -13.53 -0.27 9.00
N LEU A 33 -13.47 0.67 8.04
CA LEU A 33 -14.22 1.92 8.09
C LEU A 33 -15.74 1.68 8.19
N HIS A 34 -16.27 0.73 7.42
CA HIS A 34 -17.69 0.33 7.53
C HIS A 34 -18.02 -0.24 8.92
N HIS A 35 -17.11 -1.01 9.52
CA HIS A 35 -17.32 -1.52 10.89
C HIS A 35 -17.29 -0.40 11.95
N CYS A 36 -16.57 0.70 11.72
CA CYS A 36 -16.53 1.83 12.64
C CYS A 36 -17.91 2.47 12.87
N GLU A 37 -18.86 2.33 11.93
CA GLU A 37 -20.25 2.80 12.09
C GLU A 37 -20.94 2.14 13.29
N THR A 38 -20.62 0.88 13.58
CA THR A 38 -21.17 0.13 14.72
C THR A 38 -20.50 0.47 16.06
N LEU A 39 -19.42 1.25 16.02
CA LEU A 39 -18.58 1.59 17.18
C LEU A 39 -18.62 3.08 17.52
N LEU A 40 -19.57 3.83 16.96
CA LEU A 40 -19.74 5.25 17.28
C LEU A 40 -20.26 5.43 18.72
N PRO A 41 -19.77 6.44 19.47
CA PRO A 41 -18.84 7.49 19.05
C PRO A 41 -17.35 7.13 19.21
N VAL A 42 -17.04 5.97 19.81
CA VAL A 42 -15.68 5.58 20.20
C VAL A 42 -14.70 5.61 19.02
N SER A 43 -15.14 5.20 17.83
CA SER A 43 -14.32 5.25 16.61
C SER A 43 -13.92 6.67 16.19
N GLU A 44 -14.72 7.69 16.49
CA GLU A 44 -14.35 9.09 16.29
C GLU A 44 -13.41 9.59 17.39
N GLU A 45 -13.67 9.21 18.65
CA GLU A 45 -12.86 9.62 19.81
C GLU A 45 -11.41 9.13 19.71
N VAL A 46 -11.21 7.90 19.23
CA VAL A 46 -9.87 7.31 18.98
C VAL A 46 -9.28 7.72 17.62
N ASN A 47 -9.98 8.56 16.86
CA ASN A 47 -9.55 9.12 15.57
C ASN A 47 -9.20 8.06 14.51
N ILE A 48 -9.79 6.85 14.58
CA ILE A 48 -9.51 5.78 13.60
C ILE A 48 -10.15 6.10 12.24
N VAL A 49 -11.32 6.76 12.23
CA VAL A 49 -12.05 7.14 11.01
C VAL A 49 -11.22 8.07 10.13
N SER A 50 -10.57 9.08 10.73
CA SER A 50 -9.69 10.01 10.01
C SER A 50 -8.46 9.31 9.46
N GLN A 51 -7.85 8.43 10.25
CA GLN A 51 -6.68 7.65 9.84
C GLN A 51 -6.99 6.74 8.64
N LEU A 52 -8.12 6.03 8.66
CA LEU A 52 -8.57 5.18 7.55
C LEU A 52 -8.85 6.00 6.30
N THR A 53 -9.51 7.15 6.44
CA THR A 53 -9.79 8.06 5.32
C THR A 53 -8.50 8.54 4.66
N ASN A 54 -7.51 8.95 5.47
CA ASN A 54 -6.19 9.36 4.97
C ASN A 54 -5.44 8.20 4.33
N ALA A 55 -5.51 6.99 4.90
CA ALA A 55 -4.89 5.81 4.33
C ALA A 55 -5.47 5.47 2.95
N ILE A 56 -6.79 5.50 2.81
CA ILE A 56 -7.48 5.28 1.53
C ILE A 56 -7.05 6.33 0.50
N ALA A 57 -7.11 7.61 0.85
CA ALA A 57 -6.72 8.70 -0.05
C ALA A 57 -5.25 8.57 -0.49
N ASN A 58 -4.34 8.31 0.45
CA ASN A 58 -2.92 8.15 0.15
C ASN A 58 -2.65 6.94 -0.75
N ASN A 59 -3.29 5.80 -0.50
CA ASN A 59 -3.09 4.63 -1.33
C ASN A 59 -3.70 4.79 -2.73
N ALA A 60 -4.88 5.39 -2.85
CA ALA A 60 -5.48 5.69 -4.15
C ALA A 60 -4.57 6.63 -4.97
N CYS A 61 -4.02 7.67 -4.34
CA CYS A 61 -3.04 8.56 -4.99
C CYS A 61 -1.78 7.80 -5.41
N LYS A 62 -1.24 6.94 -4.54
CA LYS A 62 -0.05 6.12 -4.84
C LYS A 62 -0.30 5.18 -6.03
N GLU A 63 -1.40 4.45 -6.05
CA GLU A 63 -1.77 3.55 -7.15
C GLU A 63 -1.89 4.32 -8.48
N GLN A 64 -2.49 5.50 -8.46
CA GLN A 64 -2.62 6.34 -9.64
C GLN A 64 -1.28 6.89 -10.13
N LEU A 65 -0.39 7.28 -9.21
CA LEU A 65 0.97 7.70 -9.57
C LEU A 65 1.76 6.54 -10.18
N THR A 66 1.71 5.36 -9.57
CA THR A 66 2.38 4.17 -10.11
C THR A 66 1.85 3.79 -11.49
N SER A 67 0.52 3.82 -11.70
CA SER A 67 -0.10 3.57 -13.01
C SER A 67 0.28 4.65 -14.04
N GLY A 68 0.36 5.92 -13.62
CA GLY A 68 0.77 7.01 -14.49
C GLY A 68 2.22 6.86 -14.96
N LEU A 69 3.13 6.48 -14.05
CA LEU A 69 4.55 6.27 -14.38
C LEU A 69 4.77 5.07 -15.29
N SER A 70 4.08 3.94 -15.05
CA SER A 70 4.23 2.75 -15.91
C SER A 70 3.75 3.01 -17.34
N LYS A 71 2.70 3.82 -17.53
CA LYS A 71 2.23 4.26 -18.84
C LYS A 71 3.26 5.15 -19.56
N LEU A 72 4.03 5.94 -18.82
CA LEU A 72 5.06 6.80 -19.41
C LEU A 72 6.28 5.99 -19.87
N GLU A 73 6.71 5.00 -19.09
CA GLU A 73 7.85 4.14 -19.39
C GLU A 73 7.66 3.36 -20.71
N TYR A 74 6.42 2.92 -21.01
CA TYR A 74 6.08 2.28 -22.29
C TYR A 74 6.22 3.21 -23.52
N ASN A 75 6.13 4.53 -23.33
CA ASN A 75 6.28 5.50 -24.41
C ASN A 75 7.74 5.81 -24.75
N PHE A 76 8.70 5.30 -23.99
CA PHE A 76 10.12 5.36 -24.33
C PHE A 76 10.51 4.02 -24.98
N PRO A 77 10.50 3.90 -26.32
CA PRO A 77 11.02 2.71 -26.95
C PRO A 77 12.51 2.60 -26.62
N SER A 78 12.86 1.63 -25.78
CA SER A 78 14.23 1.14 -25.67
C SER A 78 14.60 0.58 -27.05
N LYS A 79 15.38 1.34 -27.82
CA LYS A 79 15.94 0.87 -29.09
C LYS A 79 16.57 -0.50 -28.83
N PRO A 80 16.21 -1.56 -29.58
CA PRO A 80 17.00 -2.77 -29.55
C PRO A 80 18.38 -2.41 -30.09
N VAL A 81 19.41 -2.60 -29.26
CA VAL A 81 20.80 -2.61 -29.72
C VAL A 81 20.91 -3.81 -30.66
N GLN A 82 20.79 -3.58 -31.96
CA GLN A 82 21.22 -4.55 -32.97
C GLN A 82 22.74 -4.64 -32.86
N TYR A 83 23.21 -5.69 -32.20
CA TYR A 83 24.60 -6.12 -32.30
C TYR A 83 24.82 -6.57 -33.74
N VAL A 84 25.55 -5.76 -34.52
CA VAL A 84 25.96 -6.13 -35.88
C VAL A 84 27.20 -6.99 -35.72
N ASP A 85 27.06 -8.31 -35.90
CA ASP A 85 28.22 -9.18 -36.10
C ASP A 85 28.88 -8.77 -37.41
N SER A 86 30.00 -8.06 -37.31
CA SER A 86 30.90 -7.83 -38.44
C SER A 86 31.81 -9.04 -38.58
N GLU A 87 31.39 -10.03 -39.38
CA GLU A 87 32.29 -11.04 -39.93
C GLU A 87 33.25 -10.39 -40.92
N THR A 88 34.54 -10.40 -40.61
CA THR A 88 35.63 -9.95 -41.50
C THR A 88 35.83 -11.00 -42.60
N PRO A 89 35.80 -10.64 -43.90
CA PRO A 89 36.28 -11.53 -44.95
C PRO A 89 37.81 -11.52 -44.94
N SER A 90 38.41 -12.68 -44.67
CA SER A 90 39.85 -12.87 -44.80
C SER A 90 40.16 -13.22 -46.26
N ASP A 91 40.87 -12.33 -46.96
CA ASP A 91 41.71 -12.67 -48.12
C ASP A 91 43.15 -12.95 -47.65
#